data_AF-A0A8T6YKS0-F1
#
_entry.id   AF-A0A8T6YKS0-F1
#
_cell.length_a   1.000
_cell.length_b   1.000
_cell.length_c   1.000
_cell.angle_alpha   90.00
_cell.angle_beta   90.00
_cell.angle_gamma   90.00
#
_symmetry.space_group_name_H-M   'P 1'
#
loop_
_entity.id
_entity.type
_entity.pdbx_description
1 polymer ?
#
loop_
_entity_poly.entity_id
_entity_poly.type
_entity_poly.pdbx_seq_one_letter_code
_entity_poly.pdbx_strand_id
1 'polypeptide(L)'
;MKFIVILILFSISVVPVAYGSEILATPKSELFGPNDWITIFVVVDGYAGGPVTWDATQPDGKVISGSLPSLQASKATHNIIRTAFDNQFGNWTVVYNYKDVQKSIDVSVEPLSVIITTDKDTYSKYDMATVQFSTNYYEPSAAKAETLYVNIVDEDGIQAKLVEEFKTKVSQASLIQQFSMDNFIKHNPSGTYHIIAKYYSVEVDVPFTISAVNSKTNIFLGSDKNLYDPGDDVEINIVVPEISANSGILTITYPSGKTNSTTISPVNPLNRIKYEGITNSEIGTFSAKFVYGTNVATKTFDVAAESLNKPIYKSETVAEDIVIPQWIRNNADWWSQNQITDYDFINAIQFMIREKIIVIPVLPNADSAVTEIPSWIKNNAKFWVNGEITDQEFAKSIAFLITSGIIKI
;
A
#
# COMPACT_ATOMS: atom_id res chain seq x y z
N MET A 1 -105.74 43.04 -55.80
CA MET A 1 -104.90 44.10 -55.20
C MET A 1 -103.69 43.40 -54.57
N LYS A 2 -102.50 43.53 -55.17
CA LYS A 2 -101.28 42.79 -54.80
C LYS A 2 -100.65 43.44 -53.57
N PHE A 3 -100.45 42.69 -52.49
CA PHE A 3 -99.66 43.14 -51.32
C PHE A 3 -98.20 42.75 -51.52
N ILE A 4 -97.33 43.75 -51.52
CA ILE A 4 -95.87 43.62 -51.54
C ILE A 4 -95.42 43.33 -50.11
N VAL A 5 -94.78 42.18 -49.90
CA VAL A 5 -94.08 41.85 -48.65
C VAL A 5 -92.68 42.45 -48.73
N ILE A 6 -92.41 43.46 -47.90
CA ILE A 6 -91.07 44.06 -47.75
C ILE A 6 -90.28 43.18 -46.78
N LEU A 7 -89.29 42.45 -47.30
CA LEU A 7 -88.34 41.66 -46.52
C LEU A 7 -87.23 42.60 -46.02
N ILE A 8 -87.26 42.96 -44.73
CA ILE A 8 -86.18 43.71 -44.08
C ILE A 8 -85.07 42.73 -43.72
N LEU A 9 -83.99 42.73 -44.50
CA LEU A 9 -82.75 42.02 -44.19
C LEU A 9 -82.01 42.75 -43.07
N PHE A 10 -82.05 42.21 -41.85
CA PHE A 10 -81.12 42.60 -40.79
C PHE A 10 -79.73 42.03 -41.13
N SER A 11 -78.80 42.89 -41.54
CA SER A 11 -77.38 42.56 -41.60
C SER A 11 -76.85 42.49 -40.17
N ILE A 12 -76.68 41.27 -39.63
CA ILE A 12 -75.92 41.06 -38.39
C ILE A 12 -74.44 41.24 -38.75
N SER A 13 -73.90 42.42 -38.48
CA SER A 13 -72.46 42.63 -38.47
C SER A 13 -71.87 41.89 -37.27
N VAL A 14 -71.43 40.65 -37.48
CA VAL A 14 -70.54 39.99 -36.54
C VAL A 14 -69.23 40.76 -36.59
N VAL A 15 -68.96 41.62 -35.61
CA VAL A 15 -67.62 42.19 -35.45
C VAL A 15 -66.71 41.01 -35.13
N PRO A 16 -65.71 40.68 -35.98
CA PRO A 16 -64.74 39.66 -35.61
C PRO A 16 -64.04 40.15 -34.35
N VAL A 17 -64.18 39.42 -33.25
CA VAL A 17 -63.28 39.59 -32.10
C VAL A 17 -61.91 39.21 -32.63
N ALA A 18 -61.04 40.19 -32.82
CA ALA A 18 -59.64 39.93 -33.10
C ALA A 18 -59.06 39.27 -31.84
N TYR A 19 -58.92 37.95 -31.87
CA TYR A 19 -58.13 37.26 -30.86
C TYR A 19 -56.72 37.85 -30.95
N GLY A 20 -56.27 38.51 -29.87
CA GLY A 20 -54.89 38.97 -29.77
C GLY A 20 -53.95 37.81 -29.99
N SER A 21 -52.76 38.08 -30.53
CA SER A 21 -51.78 37.00 -30.72
C SER A 21 -51.42 36.37 -29.37
N GLU A 22 -51.15 35.07 -29.33
CA GLU A 22 -50.69 34.36 -28.14
C GLU A 22 -49.47 33.50 -28.50
N ILE A 23 -48.48 33.42 -27.61
CA ILE A 23 -47.30 32.58 -27.81
C ILE A 23 -47.37 31.40 -26.82
N LEU A 24 -47.40 30.18 -27.36
CA LEU A 24 -47.22 28.95 -26.61
C LEU A 24 -45.82 28.41 -26.88
N ALA A 25 -45.03 28.23 -25.82
CA ALA A 25 -43.69 27.67 -25.89
C ALA A 25 -43.62 26.45 -24.98
N THR A 26 -43.38 25.27 -25.55
CA THR A 26 -43.32 24.00 -24.82
C THR A 26 -41.94 23.37 -25.01
N PRO A 27 -41.10 23.28 -23.96
CA PRO A 27 -39.81 22.62 -24.08
C PRO A 27 -40.00 21.12 -24.33
N LYS A 28 -39.06 20.51 -25.07
CA LYS A 28 -39.07 19.06 -25.33
C LYS A 28 -38.90 18.24 -24.05
N SER A 29 -38.20 18.77 -23.05
CA SER A 29 -37.99 18.19 -21.73
C SER A 29 -37.95 19.32 -20.69
N GLU A 30 -38.31 19.04 -19.44
CA GLU A 30 -38.09 19.97 -18.33
C GLU A 30 -36.62 19.99 -17.89
N LEU A 31 -35.93 18.86 -18.09
CA LEU A 31 -34.52 18.67 -17.75
C LEU A 31 -33.77 18.12 -18.97
N PHE A 32 -32.79 18.88 -19.45
CA PHE A 32 -31.94 18.54 -20.58
C PHE A 32 -30.62 17.94 -20.08
N GLY A 33 -30.08 16.95 -20.80
CA GLY A 33 -28.79 16.38 -20.48
C GLY A 33 -27.64 17.36 -20.69
N PRO A 34 -26.44 17.07 -20.15
CA PRO A 34 -25.32 18.01 -20.14
C PRO A 34 -24.89 18.51 -21.53
N ASN A 35 -25.10 17.73 -22.59
CA ASN A 35 -24.72 18.08 -23.96
C ASN A 35 -25.92 18.15 -24.93
N ASP A 36 -27.15 18.15 -24.41
CA ASP A 36 -28.35 18.29 -25.24
C ASP A 36 -28.51 19.73 -25.74
N TRP A 37 -29.04 19.87 -26.95
CA TRP A 37 -29.63 21.13 -27.41
C TRP A 37 -30.93 21.40 -26.64
N ILE A 38 -31.17 22.66 -26.30
CA ILE A 38 -32.45 23.06 -25.72
C ILE A 38 -33.45 23.21 -26.87
N THR A 39 -34.32 22.22 -27.03
CA THR A 39 -35.37 22.21 -28.05
C THR A 39 -36.69 22.68 -27.47
N ILE A 40 -37.30 23.69 -28.10
CA ILE A 40 -38.57 24.28 -27.69
C ILE A 40 -39.52 24.32 -28.90
N PHE A 41 -40.73 23.80 -28.72
CA PHE A 41 -41.80 23.88 -29.70
C PHE A 41 -42.60 25.16 -29.47
N VAL A 42 -42.61 26.04 -30.47
CA VAL A 42 -43.24 27.36 -30.40
C VAL A 42 -44.45 27.39 -31.34
N VAL A 43 -45.60 27.81 -30.82
CA VAL A 43 -46.83 28.07 -31.56
C VAL A 43 -47.22 29.52 -31.32
N VAL A 44 -47.57 30.24 -32.37
CA VAL A 44 -48.05 31.63 -32.27
C VAL A 44 -49.47 31.70 -32.83
N ASP A 45 -50.46 31.67 -31.95
CA ASP A 45 -51.85 31.84 -32.36
C ASP A 45 -52.07 33.28 -32.82
N GLY A 46 -52.80 33.46 -33.92
CA GLY A 46 -52.94 34.76 -34.57
C GLY A 46 -51.67 35.28 -35.25
N TYR A 47 -50.71 34.41 -35.59
CA TYR A 47 -49.52 34.78 -36.36
C TYR A 47 -49.90 35.35 -37.74
N ALA A 48 -49.49 36.58 -38.00
CA ALA A 48 -49.77 37.31 -39.24
C ALA A 48 -48.49 37.71 -39.98
N GLY A 49 -47.42 36.91 -39.83
CA GLY A 49 -46.09 37.22 -40.38
C GLY A 49 -45.26 38.13 -39.48
N GLY A 50 -44.02 38.38 -39.90
CA GLY A 50 -43.02 39.13 -39.12
C GLY A 50 -42.15 38.24 -38.21
N PRO A 51 -41.06 38.78 -37.65
CA PRO A 51 -40.15 38.00 -36.82
C PRO A 51 -40.75 37.70 -35.44
N VAL A 52 -40.55 36.48 -34.96
CA VAL A 52 -40.65 36.15 -33.53
C VAL A 52 -39.23 36.20 -32.99
N THR A 53 -38.93 37.16 -32.13
CA THR A 53 -37.60 37.27 -31.51
C THR A 53 -37.56 36.49 -30.20
N TRP A 54 -36.36 36.15 -29.77
CA TRP A 54 -36.17 35.47 -28.50
C TRP A 54 -34.88 35.92 -27.82
N ASP A 55 -34.91 35.90 -26.50
CA ASP A 55 -33.77 36.11 -25.61
C ASP A 55 -33.68 34.92 -24.66
N ALA A 56 -32.52 34.29 -24.56
CA ALA A 56 -32.25 33.23 -23.60
C ALA A 56 -31.19 33.70 -22.61
N THR A 57 -31.58 33.78 -21.34
CA THR A 57 -30.69 34.06 -20.21
C THR A 57 -30.06 32.76 -19.78
N GLN A 58 -28.73 32.70 -19.84
CA GLN A 58 -27.91 31.56 -19.44
C GLN A 58 -27.75 31.53 -17.90
N PRO A 59 -27.32 30.41 -17.29
CA PRO A 59 -27.12 30.28 -15.84
C PRO A 59 -26.15 31.30 -15.25
N ASP A 60 -25.16 31.76 -16.02
CA ASP A 60 -24.23 32.82 -15.62
C ASP A 60 -24.81 34.25 -15.73
N GLY A 61 -26.06 34.38 -16.19
CA GLY A 61 -26.76 35.64 -16.39
C GLY A 61 -26.52 36.30 -17.75
N LYS A 62 -25.64 35.74 -18.59
CA LYS A 62 -25.44 36.24 -19.96
C LYS A 62 -26.69 36.00 -20.80
N VAL A 63 -26.98 36.91 -21.73
CA VAL A 63 -28.12 36.78 -22.63
C VAL A 63 -27.62 36.51 -24.04
N ILE A 64 -28.21 35.49 -24.69
CA ILE A 64 -28.10 35.27 -26.13
C ILE A 64 -29.45 35.53 -26.78
N SER A 65 -29.45 36.14 -27.96
CA SER A 65 -30.68 36.60 -28.62
C SER A 65 -30.74 36.14 -30.07
N GLY A 66 -31.94 36.03 -30.62
CA GLY A 66 -32.14 35.70 -32.02
C GLY A 66 -33.56 35.90 -32.51
N SER A 67 -33.85 35.32 -33.68
CA SER A 67 -35.19 35.27 -34.24
C SER A 67 -35.48 33.89 -34.81
N LEU A 68 -36.75 33.49 -34.73
CA LEU A 68 -37.20 32.25 -35.36
C LEU A 68 -37.29 32.45 -36.88
N PRO A 69 -36.96 31.43 -37.69
CA PRO A 69 -37.30 31.44 -39.10
C PRO A 69 -38.83 31.58 -39.26
N SER A 70 -39.28 32.10 -40.41
CA SER A 70 -40.70 32.32 -40.68
C SER A 70 -41.55 31.10 -40.29
N LEU A 71 -42.50 31.29 -39.38
CA LEU A 71 -43.30 30.19 -38.84
C LEU A 71 -44.14 29.57 -39.96
N GLN A 72 -44.04 28.25 -40.14
CA GLN A 72 -44.89 27.50 -41.05
C GLN A 72 -46.13 27.02 -40.30
N ALA A 73 -47.32 27.34 -40.82
CA ALA A 73 -48.58 27.05 -40.15
C ALA A 73 -48.61 27.53 -38.68
N SER A 74 -48.03 28.70 -38.42
CA SER A 74 -47.93 29.30 -37.08
C SER A 74 -47.09 28.53 -36.06
N LYS A 75 -46.19 27.64 -36.52
CA LYS A 75 -45.34 26.80 -35.67
C LYS A 75 -43.87 26.92 -36.04
N ALA A 76 -43.01 26.71 -35.05
CA ALA A 76 -41.56 26.55 -35.23
C ALA A 76 -40.97 25.60 -34.17
N THR A 77 -39.91 24.90 -34.55
CA THR A 77 -39.03 24.21 -33.61
C THR A 77 -37.79 25.08 -33.41
N HIS A 78 -37.63 25.62 -32.21
CA HIS A 78 -36.45 26.39 -31.84
C HIS A 78 -35.43 25.47 -31.18
N ASN A 79 -34.21 25.43 -31.71
CA ASN A 79 -33.09 24.74 -31.09
C ASN A 79 -32.05 25.78 -30.66
N ILE A 80 -31.87 25.95 -29.36
CA ILE A 80 -30.71 26.65 -28.82
C ILE A 80 -29.56 25.65 -28.83
N ILE A 81 -28.65 25.82 -29.78
CA ILE A 81 -27.50 24.94 -29.98
C ILE A 81 -26.48 25.22 -28.89
N ARG A 82 -26.22 24.20 -28.08
CA ARG A 82 -25.22 24.23 -27.02
C ARG A 82 -24.50 22.89 -26.92
N THR A 83 -23.39 22.88 -26.19
CA THR A 83 -22.62 21.67 -25.88
C THR A 83 -22.11 21.78 -24.45
N ALA A 84 -21.69 20.67 -23.84
CA ALA A 84 -21.11 20.69 -22.50
C ALA A 84 -19.80 21.51 -22.41
N PHE A 85 -19.23 21.99 -23.53
CA PHE A 85 -18.11 22.94 -23.53
C PHE A 85 -18.49 24.35 -23.09
N ASP A 86 -19.78 24.71 -23.15
CA ASP A 86 -20.24 26.04 -22.77
C ASP A 86 -20.17 26.30 -21.25
N ASN A 87 -20.14 25.21 -20.46
CA ASN A 87 -20.21 25.22 -19.00
C ASN A 87 -21.47 25.94 -18.46
N GLN A 88 -22.57 25.91 -19.21
CA GLN A 88 -23.83 26.59 -18.89
C GLN A 88 -24.87 25.59 -18.39
N PHE A 89 -24.54 24.95 -17.26
CA PHE A 89 -25.41 24.01 -16.57
C PHE A 89 -26.31 24.75 -15.56
N GLY A 90 -27.52 24.23 -15.34
CA GLY A 90 -28.52 24.83 -14.46
C GLY A 90 -29.66 25.51 -15.21
N ASN A 91 -30.28 26.50 -14.58
CA ASN A 91 -31.51 27.12 -15.07
C ASN A 91 -31.25 28.12 -16.19
N TRP A 92 -32.00 27.98 -17.28
CA TRP A 92 -32.09 28.91 -18.38
C TRP A 92 -33.50 29.50 -18.46
N THR A 93 -33.60 30.79 -18.71
CA THR A 93 -34.88 31.47 -18.95
C THR A 93 -34.95 31.92 -20.40
N VAL A 94 -35.94 31.43 -21.16
CA VAL A 94 -36.14 31.79 -22.57
C VAL A 94 -37.39 32.63 -22.71
N VAL A 95 -37.24 33.79 -23.30
CA VAL A 95 -38.29 34.79 -23.52
C VAL A 95 -38.52 34.96 -25.01
N TYR A 96 -39.73 34.69 -25.47
CA TYR A 96 -40.16 34.94 -26.85
C TYR A 96 -40.98 36.22 -26.91
N ASN A 97 -40.74 37.02 -27.96
CA ASN A 97 -41.47 38.26 -28.21
C ASN A 97 -42.06 38.23 -29.63
N TYR A 98 -43.35 38.57 -29.75
CA TYR A 98 -44.03 38.74 -31.02
C TYR A 98 -45.05 39.88 -30.92
N LYS A 99 -44.81 40.97 -31.64
CA LYS A 99 -45.57 42.23 -31.53
C LYS A 99 -45.63 42.67 -30.06
N ASP A 100 -46.83 42.78 -29.49
CA ASP A 100 -47.07 43.25 -28.11
C ASP A 100 -47.15 42.10 -27.08
N VAL A 101 -46.82 40.87 -27.48
CA VAL A 101 -47.00 39.65 -26.68
C VAL A 101 -45.64 39.05 -26.34
N GLN A 102 -45.48 38.64 -25.09
CA GLN A 102 -44.28 38.00 -24.57
C GLN A 102 -44.64 36.69 -23.88
N LYS A 103 -43.80 35.67 -24.05
CA LYS A 103 -43.88 34.41 -23.32
C LYS A 103 -42.52 34.04 -22.77
N SER A 104 -42.43 33.87 -21.45
CA SER A 104 -41.26 33.35 -20.76
C SER A 104 -41.49 31.89 -20.37
N ILE A 105 -40.45 31.08 -20.50
CA ILE A 105 -40.36 29.72 -20.00
C ILE A 105 -38.99 29.49 -19.36
N ASP A 106 -38.93 28.58 -18.40
CA ASP A 106 -37.70 28.11 -17.79
C ASP A 106 -37.42 26.67 -18.19
N VAL A 107 -36.15 26.34 -18.36
CA VAL A 107 -35.65 24.98 -18.60
C VAL A 107 -34.39 24.78 -17.79
N SER A 108 -34.08 23.52 -17.42
CA SER A 108 -32.86 23.20 -16.70
C SER A 108 -31.94 22.30 -17.54
N VAL A 109 -30.64 22.51 -17.43
CA VAL A 109 -29.60 21.64 -18.00
C VAL A 109 -28.86 20.96 -16.86
N GLU A 110 -28.77 19.63 -16.87
CA GLU A 110 -28.00 18.88 -15.86
C GLU A 110 -26.51 19.22 -15.91
N PRO A 111 -25.83 19.33 -14.75
CA PRO A 111 -24.38 19.48 -14.73
C PRO A 111 -23.69 18.23 -15.26
N LEU A 112 -22.60 18.44 -16.00
CA LEU A 112 -21.69 17.35 -16.34
C LEU A 112 -20.93 16.93 -15.08
N SER A 113 -21.16 15.69 -14.63
CA SER A 113 -20.45 15.09 -13.51
C SER A 113 -19.31 14.23 -14.05
N VAL A 114 -18.08 14.54 -13.67
CA VAL A 114 -16.89 13.75 -13.97
C VAL A 114 -16.19 13.39 -12.67
N ILE A 115 -15.85 12.12 -12.52
CA ILE A 115 -15.18 11.60 -11.33
C ILE A 115 -13.97 10.78 -11.78
N ILE A 116 -12.82 11.03 -11.14
CA ILE A 116 -11.63 10.20 -11.24
C ILE A 116 -11.33 9.67 -9.84
N THR A 117 -11.00 8.38 -9.73
CA THR A 117 -10.54 7.78 -8.49
C THR A 117 -9.33 6.90 -8.74
N THR A 118 -8.43 6.84 -7.77
CA THR A 118 -7.34 5.89 -7.67
C THR A 118 -7.70 4.78 -6.67
N ASP A 119 -7.12 3.59 -6.80
CA ASP A 119 -7.30 2.52 -5.80
C ASP A 119 -6.44 2.72 -4.54
N LYS A 120 -5.41 3.57 -4.62
CA LYS A 120 -4.56 3.97 -3.49
C LYS A 120 -4.19 5.45 -3.57
N ASP A 121 -3.92 6.02 -2.40
CA ASP A 121 -3.37 7.37 -2.26
C ASP A 121 -1.83 7.38 -2.39
N THR A 122 -1.17 6.27 -2.06
CA THR A 122 0.29 6.12 -2.15
C THR A 122 0.66 4.84 -2.87
N TYR A 123 1.54 4.97 -3.86
CA TYR A 123 2.11 3.87 -4.64
C TYR A 123 3.61 3.73 -4.41
N SER A 124 4.07 2.50 -4.55
CA SER A 124 5.47 2.11 -4.47
C SER A 124 5.84 1.24 -5.67
N LYS A 125 7.13 0.88 -5.75
CA LYS A 125 7.59 -0.07 -6.75
C LYS A 125 6.80 -1.39 -6.64
N TYR A 126 6.46 -1.98 -7.79
CA TYR A 126 5.64 -3.17 -8.01
C TYR A 126 4.14 -3.00 -7.81
N ASP A 127 3.65 -1.81 -7.46
CA ASP A 127 2.22 -1.55 -7.46
C ASP A 127 1.66 -1.45 -8.88
N MET A 128 0.40 -1.88 -9.03
CA MET A 128 -0.43 -1.66 -10.21
C MET A 128 -1.46 -0.60 -9.85
N ALA A 129 -1.28 0.61 -10.34
CA ALA A 129 -2.25 1.69 -10.12
C ALA A 129 -3.49 1.41 -10.98
N THR A 130 -4.66 1.52 -10.36
CA THR A 130 -5.96 1.44 -11.01
C THR A 130 -6.63 2.80 -10.94
N VAL A 131 -6.84 3.41 -12.10
CA VAL A 131 -7.55 4.69 -12.24
C VAL A 131 -8.91 4.43 -12.87
N GLN A 132 -9.96 4.85 -12.18
CA GLN A 132 -11.33 4.76 -12.68
C GLN A 132 -11.86 6.15 -13.01
N PHE A 133 -12.31 6.31 -14.25
CA PHE A 133 -13.10 7.44 -14.69
C PHE A 133 -14.58 7.07 -14.68
N SER A 134 -15.43 7.98 -14.23
CA SER A 134 -16.89 7.88 -14.30
C SER A 134 -17.52 9.20 -14.71
N THR A 135 -18.59 9.13 -15.50
CA THR A 135 -19.35 10.29 -15.97
C THR A 135 -20.85 10.01 -16.02
N ASN A 136 -21.68 11.05 -15.82
CA ASN A 136 -23.13 10.96 -16.04
C ASN A 136 -23.54 11.15 -17.52
N TYR A 137 -22.61 11.55 -18.39
CA TYR A 137 -22.85 11.71 -19.82
C TYR A 137 -21.74 11.10 -20.66
N TYR A 138 -22.12 10.30 -21.65
CA TYR A 138 -21.24 9.67 -22.64
C TYR A 138 -22.01 9.43 -23.94
N GLU A 139 -21.31 9.19 -25.04
CA GLU A 139 -21.92 8.93 -26.34
C GLU A 139 -21.52 7.54 -26.85
N PRO A 140 -22.45 6.55 -26.85
CA PRO A 140 -22.15 5.17 -27.21
C PRO A 140 -21.48 5.00 -28.59
N SER A 141 -21.75 5.91 -29.52
CA SER A 141 -21.08 5.92 -30.82
C SER A 141 -19.69 6.56 -30.72
N ALA A 142 -18.64 5.75 -30.80
CA ALA A 142 -17.25 6.24 -30.75
C ALA A 142 -16.92 7.35 -31.78
N ALA A 143 -17.61 7.36 -32.93
CA ALA A 143 -17.46 8.39 -33.96
C ALA A 143 -18.00 9.77 -33.54
N LYS A 144 -18.93 9.82 -32.58
CA LYS A 144 -19.55 11.02 -32.03
C LYS A 144 -19.08 11.32 -30.60
N ALA A 145 -18.48 10.34 -29.94
CA ALA A 145 -17.99 10.47 -28.59
C ALA A 145 -16.93 11.56 -28.48
N GLU A 146 -16.96 12.28 -27.36
CA GLU A 146 -15.92 13.22 -27.02
C GLU A 146 -14.71 12.51 -26.41
N THR A 147 -13.55 13.14 -26.52
CA THR A 147 -12.29 12.60 -26.02
C THR A 147 -12.09 13.02 -24.57
N LEU A 148 -11.86 12.03 -23.69
CA LEU A 148 -11.27 12.24 -22.37
C LEU A 148 -9.75 12.38 -22.55
N TYR A 149 -9.17 13.43 -21.98
CA TYR A 149 -7.73 13.66 -21.92
C TYR A 149 -7.27 13.48 -20.48
N VAL A 150 -6.28 12.65 -20.24
CA VAL A 150 -5.68 12.44 -18.91
C VAL A 150 -4.19 12.60 -18.98
N ASN A 151 -3.69 13.54 -18.17
CA ASN A 151 -2.28 13.82 -18.00
C ASN A 151 -1.88 13.57 -16.54
N ILE A 152 -0.63 13.20 -16.33
CA ILE A 152 -0.05 13.09 -14.99
C ILE A 152 1.09 14.09 -14.89
N VAL A 153 1.01 14.96 -13.89
CA VAL A 153 2.02 15.98 -13.61
C VAL A 153 2.55 15.82 -12.18
N ASP A 154 3.75 16.29 -11.90
CA ASP A 154 4.24 16.42 -10.53
C ASP A 154 3.64 17.66 -9.82
N GLU A 155 3.98 17.85 -8.55
CA GLU A 155 3.56 18.99 -7.73
C GLU A 155 3.85 20.36 -8.37
N ASP A 156 4.91 20.46 -9.19
CA ASP A 156 5.30 21.69 -9.90
C ASP A 156 4.57 21.84 -11.25
N GLY A 157 3.67 20.92 -11.60
CA GLY A 157 2.92 20.89 -12.84
C GLY A 157 3.74 20.39 -14.05
N ILE A 158 4.92 19.81 -13.82
CA ILE A 158 5.75 19.25 -14.88
C ILE A 158 5.24 17.86 -15.25
N GLN A 159 5.07 17.61 -16.54
CA GLN A 159 4.57 16.33 -17.04
C GLN A 159 5.49 15.17 -16.67
N ALA A 160 4.91 14.10 -16.14
CA ALA A 160 5.62 12.88 -15.80
C ALA A 160 6.18 12.19 -17.06
N LYS A 161 7.42 11.69 -16.96
CA LYS A 161 8.13 11.00 -18.04
C LYS A 161 7.52 9.63 -18.31
N LEU A 162 7.48 9.23 -19.59
CA LEU A 162 6.83 8.02 -20.12
C LEU A 162 5.31 7.96 -20.00
N VAL A 163 4.65 9.04 -19.57
CA VAL A 163 3.19 9.13 -19.66
C VAL A 163 2.87 9.59 -21.08
N GLU A 164 2.57 8.64 -21.96
CA GLU A 164 1.79 8.96 -23.15
C GLU A 164 0.49 9.61 -22.66
N GLU A 165 0.13 10.76 -23.21
CA GLU A 165 -1.15 11.40 -22.90
C GLU A 165 -2.27 10.38 -23.11
N PHE A 166 -2.94 9.99 -22.04
CA PHE A 166 -4.01 9.03 -22.13
C PHE A 166 -5.22 9.77 -22.69
N LYS A 167 -5.47 9.56 -23.98
CA LYS A 167 -6.63 10.12 -24.67
C LYS A 167 -7.50 9.00 -25.20
N THR A 168 -8.78 9.04 -24.86
CA THR A 168 -9.73 8.00 -25.27
C THR A 168 -11.12 8.56 -25.51
N LYS A 169 -11.87 7.93 -26.41
CA LYS A 169 -13.26 8.28 -26.69
C LYS A 169 -14.16 7.72 -25.61
N VAL A 170 -15.01 8.57 -25.02
CA VAL A 170 -15.89 8.18 -23.92
C VAL A 170 -17.22 7.65 -24.46
N SER A 171 -17.28 6.34 -24.70
CA SER A 171 -18.48 5.65 -25.21
C SER A 171 -19.24 4.84 -24.15
N GLN A 172 -18.82 4.92 -22.89
CA GLN A 172 -19.50 4.31 -21.75
C GLN A 172 -19.31 5.15 -20.50
N ALA A 173 -20.20 4.98 -19.53
CA ALA A 173 -20.23 5.77 -18.30
C ALA A 173 -18.99 5.57 -17.40
N SER A 174 -18.29 4.44 -17.52
CA SER A 174 -17.11 4.15 -16.70
C SER A 174 -15.98 3.54 -17.51
N LEU A 175 -14.75 4.02 -17.28
CA LEU A 175 -13.53 3.51 -17.87
C LEU A 175 -12.55 3.18 -16.75
N ILE A 176 -11.87 2.03 -16.85
CA ILE A 176 -10.84 1.62 -15.89
C ILE A 176 -9.54 1.46 -16.66
N GLN A 177 -8.49 2.14 -16.19
CA GLN A 177 -7.15 2.01 -16.71
C GLN A 177 -6.22 1.51 -15.61
N GLN A 178 -5.35 0.57 -15.97
CA GLN A 178 -4.31 0.08 -15.08
C GLN A 178 -2.94 0.38 -15.66
N PHE A 179 -1.99 0.74 -14.81
CA PHE A 179 -0.58 0.87 -15.21
C PHE A 179 0.37 0.44 -14.10
N SER A 180 1.51 -0.09 -14.52
CA SER A 180 2.56 -0.54 -13.60
C SER A 180 3.40 0.64 -13.13
N MET A 181 3.53 0.78 -11.81
CA MET A 181 4.33 1.83 -11.20
C MET A 181 5.84 1.60 -11.39
N ASP A 182 6.27 0.38 -11.72
CA ASP A 182 7.68 0.07 -11.97
C ASP A 182 8.28 0.92 -13.09
N ASN A 183 7.56 1.07 -14.21
CA ASN A 183 8.05 1.85 -15.33
C ASN A 183 7.92 3.35 -15.09
N PHE A 184 6.88 3.77 -14.38
CA PHE A 184 6.67 5.15 -14.00
C PHE A 184 7.79 5.64 -13.08
N ILE A 185 8.08 4.93 -11.99
CA ILE A 185 9.06 5.34 -10.96
C ILE A 185 10.50 5.34 -11.50
N LYS A 186 10.84 4.52 -12.51
CA LYS A 186 12.17 4.54 -13.14
C LYS A 186 12.55 5.90 -13.74
N HIS A 187 11.58 6.70 -14.13
CA HIS A 187 11.80 7.96 -14.86
C HIS A 187 11.31 9.18 -14.10
N ASN A 188 10.58 8.97 -13.00
CA ASN A 188 9.92 10.00 -12.22
C ASN A 188 10.33 9.85 -10.75
N PRO A 189 10.83 10.90 -10.10
CA PRO A 189 11.24 10.84 -8.69
C PRO A 189 10.06 10.50 -7.76
N SER A 190 10.38 10.09 -6.53
CA SER A 190 9.37 9.99 -5.47
C SER A 190 8.85 11.39 -5.12
N GLY A 191 7.55 11.50 -4.84
CA GLY A 191 6.89 12.78 -4.56
C GLY A 191 5.39 12.69 -4.79
N THR A 192 4.71 13.82 -4.71
CA THR A 192 3.28 13.92 -5.05
C THR A 192 3.12 14.19 -6.55
N TYR A 193 2.12 13.53 -7.12
CA TYR A 193 1.72 13.63 -8.51
C TYR A 193 0.21 13.85 -8.58
N HIS A 194 -0.23 14.45 -9.68
CA HIS A 194 -1.61 14.82 -9.93
C HIS A 194 -2.08 14.20 -11.24
N ILE A 195 -3.18 13.45 -11.20
CA ILE A 195 -3.90 12.99 -12.39
C ILE A 195 -4.89 14.10 -12.77
N ILE A 196 -4.60 14.79 -13.86
CA ILE A 196 -5.46 15.84 -14.41
C ILE A 196 -6.25 15.24 -15.57
N ALA A 197 -7.56 15.11 -15.38
CA ALA A 197 -8.49 14.62 -16.38
C ALA A 197 -9.38 15.74 -16.90
N LYS A 198 -9.45 15.91 -18.22
CA LYS A 198 -10.31 16.88 -18.90
C LYS A 198 -11.33 16.16 -19.78
N TYR A 199 -12.60 16.46 -19.57
CA TYR A 199 -13.70 15.96 -20.39
C TYR A 199 -14.73 17.07 -20.59
N TYR A 200 -14.93 17.47 -21.85
CA TYR A 200 -15.62 18.73 -22.19
C TYR A 200 -14.97 19.94 -21.49
N SER A 201 -15.76 20.74 -20.76
CA SER A 201 -15.31 21.90 -19.98
C SER A 201 -14.89 21.53 -18.54
N VAL A 202 -15.10 20.28 -18.11
CA VAL A 202 -14.81 19.84 -16.75
C VAL A 202 -13.38 19.32 -16.67
N GLU A 203 -12.66 19.81 -15.66
CA GLU A 203 -11.33 19.38 -15.29
C GLU A 203 -11.36 18.83 -13.86
N VAL A 204 -10.81 17.64 -13.67
CA VAL A 204 -10.69 16.97 -12.36
C VAL A 204 -9.21 16.75 -12.08
N ASP A 205 -8.80 17.09 -10.87
CA ASP A 205 -7.44 16.90 -10.36
C ASP A 205 -7.47 15.93 -9.17
N VAL A 206 -6.74 14.81 -9.29
CA VAL A 206 -6.64 13.80 -8.25
C VAL A 206 -5.18 13.58 -7.86
N PRO A 207 -4.78 13.92 -6.62
CA PRO A 207 -3.43 13.70 -6.15
C PRO A 207 -3.17 12.23 -5.77
N PHE A 208 -1.94 11.79 -5.94
CA PHE A 208 -1.39 10.55 -5.38
C PHE A 208 0.11 10.72 -5.07
N THR A 209 0.64 9.91 -4.17
CA THR A 209 2.05 9.96 -3.79
C THR A 209 2.81 8.75 -4.28
N ILE A 210 4.06 8.96 -4.70
CA ILE A 210 5.04 7.92 -4.99
C ILE A 210 6.04 7.86 -3.84
N SER A 211 6.09 6.72 -3.16
CA SER A 211 7.07 6.46 -2.11
C SER A 211 8.38 5.92 -2.70
N ALA A 212 9.51 6.49 -2.25
CA ALA A 212 10.84 5.93 -2.49
C ALA A 212 11.04 4.58 -1.76
N VAL A 213 10.24 4.33 -0.71
CA VAL A 213 10.34 3.14 0.12
C VAL A 213 9.43 2.05 -0.46
N ASN A 214 10.02 1.04 -1.10
CA ASN A 214 9.31 -0.19 -1.41
C ASN A 214 8.89 -0.88 -0.10
N SER A 215 7.58 -0.98 0.12
CA SER A 215 7.00 -1.64 1.30
C SER A 215 7.18 -3.16 1.32
N LYS A 216 7.70 -3.75 0.22
CA LYS A 216 7.85 -5.19 0.02
C LYS A 216 9.30 -5.64 -0.27
N THR A 217 10.32 -4.88 0.14
CA THR A 217 11.69 -5.39 0.06
C THR A 217 11.85 -6.54 1.07
N ASN A 218 12.03 -7.77 0.56
CA ASN A 218 12.37 -8.91 1.40
C ASN A 218 13.76 -8.71 1.98
N ILE A 219 13.82 -8.32 3.25
CA ILE A 219 15.07 -8.20 3.99
C ILE A 219 15.43 -9.56 4.54
N PHE A 220 16.64 -10.01 4.26
CA PHE A 220 17.18 -11.20 4.89
C PHE A 220 18.15 -10.77 5.98
N LEU A 221 17.93 -11.30 7.17
CA LEU A 221 18.83 -11.11 8.29
C LEU A 221 19.47 -12.46 8.61
N GLY A 222 20.79 -12.51 8.42
CA GLY A 222 21.61 -13.66 8.77
C GLY A 222 22.69 -13.26 9.76
N SER A 223 23.34 -14.27 10.28
CA SER A 223 24.55 -14.17 11.08
C SER A 223 25.58 -15.11 10.44
N ASP A 224 26.87 -14.79 10.52
CA ASP A 224 27.91 -15.65 9.94
C ASP A 224 27.95 -17.05 10.57
N LYS A 225 27.47 -17.18 11.82
CA LYS A 225 27.25 -18.45 12.51
C LYS A 225 25.86 -18.48 13.15
N ASN A 226 25.28 -19.66 13.33
CA ASN A 226 24.07 -19.83 14.16
C ASN A 226 24.40 -20.06 15.64
N LEU A 227 25.64 -20.47 15.91
CA LEU A 227 26.19 -20.75 17.23
C LEU A 227 27.58 -20.12 17.33
N TYR A 228 27.82 -19.35 18.38
CA TYR A 228 29.05 -18.62 18.64
C TYR A 228 29.68 -19.05 19.96
N ASP A 229 31.01 -18.99 20.01
CA ASP A 229 31.75 -19.13 21.26
C ASP A 229 31.73 -17.81 22.05
N PRO A 230 31.78 -17.85 23.38
CA PRO A 230 32.07 -16.67 24.18
C PRO A 230 33.43 -16.09 23.78
N GLY A 231 33.47 -14.84 23.32
CA GLY A 231 34.67 -14.24 22.74
C GLY A 231 34.61 -14.01 21.24
N ASP A 232 33.74 -14.72 20.53
CA ASP A 232 33.61 -14.54 19.08
C ASP A 232 33.04 -13.17 18.74
N ASP A 233 33.60 -12.57 17.69
CA ASP A 233 32.95 -11.47 17.01
C ASP A 233 31.73 -11.99 16.25
N VAL A 234 30.61 -11.30 16.40
CA VAL A 234 29.37 -11.64 15.68
C VAL A 234 29.27 -10.77 14.44
N GLU A 235 29.20 -11.38 13.27
CA GLU A 235 28.90 -10.68 12.03
C GLU A 235 27.43 -10.88 11.65
N ILE A 236 26.67 -9.78 11.71
CA ILE A 236 25.29 -9.73 11.23
C ILE A 236 25.30 -9.35 9.75
N ASN A 237 24.73 -10.23 8.94
CA ASN A 237 24.58 -10.07 7.50
C ASN A 237 23.16 -9.56 7.20
N ILE A 238 23.06 -8.31 6.76
CA ILE A 238 21.79 -7.71 6.34
C ILE A 238 21.76 -7.66 4.82
N VAL A 239 20.87 -8.45 4.21
CA VAL A 239 20.60 -8.37 2.77
C VAL A 239 19.37 -7.49 2.56
N VAL A 240 19.59 -6.35 1.93
CA VAL A 240 18.57 -5.42 1.44
C VAL A 240 18.66 -5.44 -0.09
N PRO A 241 17.94 -6.33 -0.78
CA PRO A 241 18.06 -6.49 -2.23
C PRO A 241 17.86 -5.19 -3.02
N GLU A 242 17.03 -4.30 -2.46
CA GLU A 242 16.76 -2.98 -3.01
C GLU A 242 16.76 -1.92 -1.91
N ILE A 243 17.73 -1.00 -1.99
CA ILE A 243 17.91 0.10 -1.04
C ILE A 243 16.82 1.14 -1.31
N SER A 244 15.90 1.27 -0.37
CA SER A 244 14.69 2.08 -0.51
C SER A 244 14.53 3.15 0.58
N ALA A 245 15.39 3.13 1.61
CA ALA A 245 15.50 4.13 2.66
C ALA A 245 16.97 4.45 2.99
N ASN A 246 17.23 5.67 3.48
CA ASN A 246 18.59 6.14 3.80
C ASN A 246 19.24 5.38 4.97
N SER A 247 18.42 4.87 5.90
CA SER A 247 18.89 4.09 7.03
C SER A 247 17.82 3.16 7.61
N GLY A 248 18.26 2.18 8.38
CA GLY A 248 17.44 1.30 9.23
C GLY A 248 18.07 1.14 10.61
N ILE A 249 17.33 0.52 11.53
CA ILE A 249 17.78 0.29 12.92
C ILE A 249 17.97 -1.20 13.13
N LEU A 250 19.20 -1.62 13.43
CA LEU A 250 19.52 -2.96 13.92
C LEU A 250 19.49 -2.95 15.44
N THR A 251 18.76 -3.86 16.05
CA THR A 251 18.70 -4.04 17.50
C THR A 251 19.09 -5.46 17.86
N ILE A 252 20.09 -5.61 18.72
CA ILE A 252 20.50 -6.88 19.33
C ILE A 252 19.89 -6.96 20.72
N THR A 253 19.13 -8.01 20.98
CA THR A 253 18.53 -8.34 22.29
C THR A 253 19.30 -9.51 22.88
N TYR A 254 19.79 -9.32 24.10
CA TYR A 254 20.55 -10.29 24.88
C TYR A 254 19.59 -11.28 25.57
N PRO A 255 20.07 -12.46 26.02
CA PRO A 255 19.29 -13.40 26.82
C PRO A 255 18.62 -12.77 28.05
N SER A 256 19.29 -11.82 28.70
CA SER A 256 18.76 -11.04 29.84
C SER A 256 17.62 -10.08 29.48
N GLY A 257 17.34 -9.86 28.19
CA GLY A 257 16.41 -8.86 27.69
C GLY A 257 17.02 -7.48 27.49
N LYS A 258 18.30 -7.26 27.83
CA LYS A 258 19.03 -6.04 27.50
C LYS A 258 19.10 -5.84 25.98
N THR A 259 19.06 -4.60 25.50
CA THR A 259 19.14 -4.29 24.06
C THR A 259 20.30 -3.36 23.72
N ASN A 260 20.89 -3.51 22.54
CA ASN A 260 21.80 -2.56 21.92
C ASN A 260 21.33 -2.25 20.49
N SER A 261 21.23 -0.98 20.12
CA SER A 261 20.71 -0.54 18.83
C SER A 261 21.75 0.25 18.04
N THR A 262 21.79 0.05 16.72
CA THR A 262 22.72 0.71 15.80
C THR A 262 21.98 1.13 14.55
N THR A 263 22.21 2.38 14.11
CA THR A 263 21.70 2.88 12.83
C THR A 263 22.60 2.38 11.70
N ILE A 264 22.01 1.69 10.73
CA ILE A 264 22.70 1.17 9.55
C ILE A 264 22.23 1.97 8.34
N SER A 265 23.14 2.47 7.52
CA SER A 265 22.82 3.10 6.23
C SER A 265 23.23 2.15 5.10
N PRO A 266 22.31 1.34 4.55
CA PRO A 266 22.62 0.39 3.49
C PRO A 266 23.13 1.15 2.26
N VAL A 267 24.36 0.88 1.85
CA VAL A 267 24.95 1.42 0.60
C VAL A 267 25.11 0.34 -0.47
N ASN A 268 25.07 -0.93 -0.06
CA ASN A 268 25.10 -2.09 -0.95
C ASN A 268 23.98 -3.08 -0.57
N PRO A 269 23.61 -4.01 -1.47
CA PRO A 269 22.60 -5.02 -1.15
C PRO A 269 22.95 -5.93 0.02
N LEU A 270 24.25 -6.18 0.28
CA LEU A 270 24.72 -6.91 1.45
C LEU A 270 25.51 -5.95 2.35
N ASN A 271 25.10 -5.84 3.62
CA ASN A 271 25.76 -5.03 4.64
C ASN A 271 26.19 -5.97 5.77
N ARG A 272 27.47 -5.96 6.11
CA ARG A 272 28.07 -6.81 7.14
C ARG A 272 28.42 -5.97 8.35
N ILE A 273 27.78 -6.23 9.48
CA ILE A 273 27.97 -5.49 10.72
C ILE A 273 28.66 -6.40 11.72
N LYS A 274 29.88 -6.04 12.13
CA LYS A 274 30.63 -6.78 13.14
C LYS A 274 30.39 -6.18 14.51
N TYR A 275 30.11 -7.04 15.47
CA TYR A 275 29.98 -6.71 16.89
C TYR A 275 31.08 -7.41 17.66
N GLU A 276 32.01 -6.62 18.21
CA GLU A 276 33.07 -7.13 19.06
C GLU A 276 32.58 -7.29 20.51
N GLY A 277 32.86 -8.46 21.10
CA GLY A 277 32.66 -8.71 22.53
C GLY A 277 31.21 -8.82 23.02
N ILE A 278 30.20 -8.86 22.15
CA ILE A 278 28.81 -9.06 22.59
C ILE A 278 28.59 -10.46 23.18
N THR A 279 29.37 -11.45 22.71
CA THR A 279 29.38 -12.84 23.19
C THR A 279 30.13 -13.03 24.51
N ASN A 280 30.91 -12.03 24.95
CA ASN A 280 31.61 -12.06 26.24
C ASN A 280 30.67 -11.88 27.43
N SER A 281 29.49 -11.32 27.18
CA SER A 281 28.65 -10.78 28.25
C SER A 281 27.68 -11.82 28.80
N GLU A 282 27.10 -12.64 27.92
CA GLU A 282 26.00 -13.55 28.28
C GLU A 282 26.03 -14.82 27.40
N ILE A 283 25.66 -15.95 27.99
CA ILE A 283 25.43 -17.23 27.31
C ILE A 283 23.92 -17.37 27.10
N GLY A 284 23.51 -17.88 25.95
CA GLY A 284 22.12 -18.14 25.60
C GLY A 284 21.73 -17.60 24.23
N THR A 285 20.43 -17.52 23.98
CA THR A 285 19.88 -17.08 22.70
C THR A 285 19.81 -15.56 22.62
N PHE A 286 20.53 -15.01 21.65
CA PHE A 286 20.43 -13.61 21.25
C PHE A 286 19.43 -13.45 20.11
N SER A 287 18.82 -12.28 20.00
CA SER A 287 17.94 -11.92 18.88
C SER A 287 18.39 -10.64 18.21
N ALA A 288 18.66 -10.71 16.92
CA ALA A 288 18.87 -9.56 16.06
C ALA A 288 17.57 -9.21 15.35
N LYS A 289 17.15 -7.95 15.42
CA LYS A 289 15.99 -7.39 14.72
C LYS A 289 16.41 -6.18 13.90
N PHE A 290 16.16 -6.20 12.60
CA PHE A 290 16.40 -5.08 11.71
C PHE A 290 15.08 -4.48 11.23
N VAL A 291 14.91 -3.19 11.45
CA VAL A 291 13.75 -2.40 11.00
C VAL A 291 14.22 -1.43 9.91
N TYR A 292 13.62 -1.50 8.73
CA TYR A 292 13.99 -0.67 7.57
C TYR A 292 12.74 -0.30 6.77
N GLY A 293 12.34 0.97 6.91
CA GLY A 293 11.00 1.41 6.51
C GLY A 293 9.93 0.64 7.28
N THR A 294 8.99 0.03 6.55
CA THR A 294 7.94 -0.85 7.11
C THR A 294 8.38 -2.30 7.29
N ASN A 295 9.56 -2.68 6.78
CA ASN A 295 10.02 -4.06 6.79
C ASN A 295 10.72 -4.38 8.12
N VAL A 296 10.45 -5.58 8.64
CA VAL A 296 11.06 -6.09 9.86
C VAL A 296 11.61 -7.49 9.59
N ALA A 297 12.92 -7.67 9.79
CA ALA A 297 13.57 -8.98 9.75
C ALA A 297 14.11 -9.32 11.14
N THR A 298 13.97 -10.57 11.55
CA THR A 298 14.48 -11.06 12.84
C THR A 298 15.27 -12.34 12.64
N LYS A 299 16.35 -12.51 13.40
CA LYS A 299 17.16 -13.71 13.45
C LYS A 299 17.57 -13.96 14.89
N THR A 300 17.67 -15.23 15.27
CA THR A 300 18.30 -15.62 16.52
C THR A 300 19.63 -16.30 16.26
N PHE A 301 20.57 -16.15 17.17
CA PHE A 301 21.79 -16.93 17.21
C PHE A 301 22.10 -17.26 18.66
N ASP A 302 22.73 -18.39 18.89
CA ASP A 302 23.06 -18.84 20.23
C ASP A 302 24.53 -18.55 20.52
N VAL A 303 24.81 -18.16 21.75
CA VAL A 303 26.16 -18.21 22.31
C VAL A 303 26.15 -19.36 23.29
N ALA A 304 26.86 -20.44 22.98
CA ALA A 304 27.04 -21.56 23.90
C ALA A 304 28.53 -21.86 24.02
N ALA A 305 28.93 -22.33 25.19
CA ALA A 305 30.30 -22.77 25.45
C ALA A 305 30.72 -24.03 24.64
N GLU A 306 29.90 -24.47 23.68
CA GLU A 306 30.01 -25.74 22.95
C GLU A 306 30.62 -25.64 21.53
N SER A 307 31.00 -24.45 21.01
CA SER A 307 31.60 -24.33 19.66
C SER A 307 33.13 -24.48 19.59
N LEU A 308 33.81 -24.70 20.72
CA LEU A 308 35.20 -25.16 20.74
C LEU A 308 35.29 -26.61 20.25
N ASN A 309 35.38 -26.81 18.94
CA ASN A 309 35.73 -28.11 18.36
C ASN A 309 37.24 -28.41 18.49
N LYS A 310 37.66 -28.50 19.76
CA LYS A 310 38.72 -29.25 20.44
C LYS A 310 39.17 -28.40 21.64
N PRO A 311 39.10 -28.92 22.86
CA PRO A 311 39.42 -28.12 24.02
C PRO A 311 40.94 -27.92 24.12
N ILE A 312 41.39 -26.66 24.15
CA ILE A 312 42.64 -26.32 24.83
C ILE A 312 42.25 -25.86 26.23
N TYR A 313 42.29 -26.81 27.17
CA TYR A 313 42.12 -26.52 28.58
C TYR A 313 43.35 -25.74 29.07
N LYS A 314 43.13 -24.54 29.63
CA LYS A 314 44.17 -23.88 30.43
C LYS A 314 44.54 -24.80 31.59
N SER A 315 45.85 -24.94 31.79
CA SER A 315 46.52 -25.78 32.78
C SER A 315 45.91 -25.66 34.19
N GLU A 316 44.88 -26.45 34.46
CA GLU A 316 44.64 -27.01 35.78
C GLU A 316 45.30 -28.38 35.84
N THR A 317 45.94 -28.69 36.97
CA THR A 317 46.86 -29.82 37.17
C THR A 317 46.13 -31.16 37.20
N VAL A 318 45.64 -31.59 36.04
CA VAL A 318 45.15 -32.94 35.79
C VAL A 318 46.31 -33.73 35.17
N ALA A 319 46.71 -34.85 35.78
CA ALA A 319 47.88 -35.62 35.37
C ALA A 319 47.81 -36.02 33.88
N GLU A 320 48.94 -35.94 33.16
CA GLU A 320 48.99 -36.15 31.70
C GLU A 320 48.66 -37.59 31.28
N ASP A 321 48.91 -38.57 32.15
CA ASP A 321 48.72 -40.01 31.87
C ASP A 321 47.47 -40.60 32.55
N ILE A 322 46.38 -39.84 32.68
CA ILE A 322 45.14 -40.38 33.24
C ILE A 322 44.53 -41.41 32.30
N VAL A 323 44.30 -42.61 32.83
CA VAL A 323 43.52 -43.67 32.20
C VAL A 323 42.27 -43.87 33.03
N ILE A 324 41.11 -43.57 32.43
CA ILE A 324 39.83 -43.74 33.08
C ILE A 324 39.34 -45.17 32.79
N PRO A 325 39.02 -45.97 33.84
CA PRO A 325 38.53 -47.33 33.67
C PRO A 325 37.32 -47.45 32.73
N GLN A 326 37.31 -48.50 31.92
CA GLN A 326 36.25 -48.76 30.94
C GLN A 326 34.84 -48.82 31.55
N TRP A 327 34.69 -49.27 32.79
CA TRP A 327 33.37 -49.32 33.44
C TRP A 327 32.78 -47.92 33.69
N ILE A 328 33.61 -46.89 33.89
CA ILE A 328 33.17 -45.49 33.99
C ILE A 328 32.73 -44.99 32.61
N ARG A 329 33.45 -45.40 31.56
CA ARG A 329 33.07 -45.10 30.18
C ARG A 329 31.72 -45.68 29.84
N ASN A 330 31.43 -46.90 30.29
CA ASN A 330 30.11 -47.50 30.13
C ASN A 330 29.02 -46.72 30.88
N ASN A 331 29.30 -46.24 32.10
CA ASN A 331 28.35 -45.39 32.84
C ASN A 331 28.10 -44.05 32.12
N ALA A 332 29.13 -43.45 31.52
CA ALA A 332 28.99 -42.24 30.71
C ALA A 332 28.15 -42.48 29.45
N ASP A 333 28.31 -43.63 28.81
CA ASP A 333 27.49 -44.03 27.65
C ASP A 333 26.01 -44.13 28.04
N TRP A 334 25.72 -44.90 29.09
CA TRP A 334 24.37 -45.06 29.62
C TRP A 334 23.76 -43.71 30.05
N TRP A 335 24.55 -42.84 30.66
CA TRP A 335 24.08 -41.51 31.07
C TRP A 335 23.76 -40.62 29.86
N SER A 336 24.60 -40.65 28.83
CA SER A 336 24.37 -39.90 27.59
C SER A 336 23.11 -40.35 26.84
N GLN A 337 22.73 -41.62 26.99
CA GLN A 337 21.54 -42.23 26.42
C GLN A 337 20.31 -42.15 27.36
N ASN A 338 20.40 -41.43 28.49
CA ASN A 338 19.36 -41.35 29.52
C ASN A 338 18.96 -42.72 30.13
N GLN A 339 19.86 -43.71 30.11
CA GLN A 339 19.64 -45.02 30.72
C GLN A 339 19.97 -45.07 32.21
N ILE A 340 20.79 -44.14 32.70
CA ILE A 340 21.01 -43.89 34.13
C ILE A 340 20.76 -42.41 34.44
N THR A 341 20.45 -42.12 35.71
CA THR A 341 20.10 -40.75 36.14
C THR A 341 21.36 -39.88 36.32
N ASP A 342 21.16 -38.56 36.38
CA ASP A 342 22.25 -37.63 36.72
C ASP A 342 22.83 -37.94 38.10
N TYR A 343 22.00 -38.39 39.05
CA TYR A 343 22.44 -38.86 40.36
C TYR A 343 23.40 -40.06 40.25
N ASP A 344 23.07 -41.05 39.42
CA ASP A 344 23.92 -42.23 39.21
C ASP A 344 25.26 -41.86 38.58
N PHE A 345 25.25 -40.91 37.63
CA PHE A 345 26.46 -40.43 36.98
C PHE A 345 27.34 -39.58 37.91
N ILE A 346 26.76 -38.72 38.74
CA ILE A 346 27.50 -37.95 39.75
C ILE A 346 28.17 -38.87 40.77
N ASN A 347 27.51 -39.95 41.19
CA ASN A 347 28.14 -40.94 42.07
C ASN A 347 29.38 -41.57 41.43
N ALA A 348 29.37 -41.81 40.11
CA ALA A 348 30.54 -42.29 39.38
C ALA A 348 31.68 -41.25 39.33
N ILE A 349 31.34 -39.96 39.21
CA ILE A 349 32.31 -38.85 39.29
C ILE A 349 32.92 -38.75 40.70
N GLN A 350 32.09 -38.77 41.74
CA GLN A 350 32.54 -38.76 43.13
C GLN A 350 33.46 -39.94 43.43
N PHE A 351 33.14 -41.12 42.89
CA PHE A 351 34.02 -42.29 42.98
C PHE A 351 35.39 -42.01 42.33
N MET A 352 35.42 -41.47 41.11
CA MET A 352 36.68 -41.14 40.42
C MET A 352 37.56 -40.20 41.22
N ILE A 353 36.97 -39.23 41.89
CA ILE A 353 37.68 -38.27 42.73
C ILE A 353 38.19 -38.94 44.01
N ARG A 354 37.34 -39.72 44.69
CA ARG A 354 37.69 -40.44 45.92
C ARG A 354 38.84 -41.42 45.72
N GLU A 355 38.78 -42.21 44.64
CA GLU A 355 39.83 -43.18 44.30
C GLU A 355 41.02 -42.55 43.58
N LYS A 356 41.05 -41.21 43.43
CA LYS A 356 42.12 -40.45 42.78
C LYS A 356 42.40 -40.85 41.33
N ILE A 357 41.37 -41.36 40.64
CA ILE A 357 41.39 -41.56 39.18
C ILE A 357 41.43 -40.20 38.47
N ILE A 358 40.71 -39.21 39.02
CA ILE A 358 40.81 -37.80 38.62
C ILE A 358 41.14 -36.99 39.88
N VAL A 359 42.09 -36.06 39.76
CA VAL A 359 42.47 -35.14 40.85
C VAL A 359 42.04 -33.74 40.47
N ILE A 360 41.20 -33.12 41.31
CA ILE A 360 40.71 -31.74 41.11
C ILE A 360 41.36 -30.86 42.19
N PRO A 361 42.19 -29.86 41.81
CA PRO A 361 43.01 -29.12 42.77
C PRO A 361 42.22 -28.17 43.69
N VAL A 362 41.02 -27.74 43.29
CA VAL A 362 40.12 -26.91 44.12
C VAL A 362 38.72 -27.52 44.09
N LEU A 363 38.29 -28.09 45.22
CA LEU A 363 36.91 -28.50 45.39
C LEU A 363 36.15 -27.37 46.12
N PRO A 364 35.04 -26.86 45.56
CA PRO A 364 34.21 -25.92 46.30
C PRO A 364 33.62 -26.59 47.54
N ASN A 365 33.80 -25.98 48.72
CA ASN A 365 33.21 -26.47 49.96
C ASN A 365 31.68 -26.30 49.91
N ALA A 366 30.92 -27.39 49.77
CA ALA A 366 29.51 -27.39 50.14
C ALA A 366 28.97 -28.82 50.34
N ASP A 367 28.68 -29.16 51.59
CA ASP A 367 27.65 -30.15 51.94
C ASP A 367 26.30 -29.68 51.34
N SER A 368 25.87 -30.17 50.17
CA SER A 368 24.46 -30.09 49.71
C SER A 368 24.18 -30.80 48.39
N ALA A 369 22.91 -31.20 48.25
CA ALA A 369 22.34 -32.15 47.30
C ALA A 369 22.62 -31.92 45.80
N VAL A 370 22.65 -33.06 45.09
CA VAL A 370 22.69 -33.21 43.64
C VAL A 370 21.67 -32.30 42.94
N THR A 371 22.15 -31.41 42.08
CA THR A 371 21.33 -30.64 41.14
C THR A 371 21.27 -31.35 39.79
N GLU A 372 20.13 -31.25 39.10
CA GLU A 372 19.96 -31.75 37.72
C GLU A 372 21.07 -31.19 36.83
N ILE A 373 21.74 -32.08 36.10
CA ILE A 373 22.81 -31.70 35.18
C ILE A 373 22.13 -31.19 33.91
N PRO A 374 22.46 -29.98 33.43
CA PRO A 374 21.94 -29.50 32.17
C PRO A 374 22.19 -30.50 31.03
N SER A 375 21.15 -30.81 30.24
CA SER A 375 21.21 -31.86 29.21
C SER A 375 22.33 -31.70 28.19
N TRP A 376 22.83 -30.48 27.98
CA TRP A 376 23.94 -30.19 27.07
C TRP A 376 25.27 -30.85 27.53
N ILE A 377 25.47 -31.05 28.83
CA ILE A 377 26.65 -31.73 29.40
C ILE A 377 26.75 -33.20 28.96
N LYS A 378 25.62 -33.87 28.70
CA LYS A 378 25.58 -35.28 28.23
C LYS A 378 26.32 -35.49 26.92
N ASN A 379 26.51 -34.42 26.13
CA ASN A 379 27.30 -34.46 24.91
C ASN A 379 28.77 -34.75 25.18
N ASN A 380 29.35 -34.26 26.28
CA ASN A 380 30.75 -34.54 26.64
C ASN A 380 30.97 -36.04 26.95
N ALA A 381 30.01 -36.66 27.63
CA ALA A 381 30.02 -38.10 27.86
C ALA A 381 29.93 -38.88 26.54
N LYS A 382 29.08 -38.44 25.61
CA LYS A 382 28.94 -39.05 24.29
C LYS A 382 30.22 -38.96 23.45
N PHE A 383 30.85 -37.79 23.40
CA PHE A 383 32.12 -37.59 22.69
C PHE A 383 33.23 -38.45 23.28
N TRP A 384 33.29 -38.58 24.61
CA TRP A 384 34.27 -39.42 25.26
C TRP A 384 34.08 -40.91 24.94
N VAL A 385 32.85 -41.40 25.03
CA VAL A 385 32.49 -42.80 24.73
C VAL A 385 32.81 -43.16 23.29
N ASN A 386 32.51 -42.26 22.34
CA ASN A 386 32.81 -42.43 20.92
C ASN A 386 34.31 -42.31 20.59
N GLY A 387 35.15 -41.96 21.57
CA GLY A 387 36.59 -41.76 21.38
C GLY A 387 36.95 -40.46 20.65
N GLU A 388 36.01 -39.51 20.58
CA GLU A 388 36.19 -38.20 19.97
C GLU A 388 36.98 -37.26 20.89
N ILE A 389 36.94 -37.50 22.21
CA ILE A 389 37.84 -36.90 23.22
C ILE A 389 38.50 -38.00 24.07
N THR A 390 39.70 -37.70 24.56
CA THR A 390 40.53 -38.57 25.42
C THR A 390 40.04 -38.59 26.86
N ASP A 391 40.50 -39.57 27.65
CA ASP A 391 40.26 -39.65 29.09
C ASP A 391 40.71 -38.37 29.82
N GLN A 392 41.84 -37.80 29.41
CA GLN A 392 42.34 -36.54 29.95
C GLN A 392 41.41 -35.36 29.63
N GLU A 393 40.93 -35.26 28.39
CA GLU A 393 40.02 -34.20 27.98
C GLU A 393 38.67 -34.32 28.68
N PHE A 394 38.16 -35.54 28.84
CA PHE A 394 36.95 -35.79 29.61
C PHE A 394 37.14 -35.44 31.09
N ALA A 395 38.26 -35.83 31.71
CA ALA A 395 38.56 -35.49 33.11
C ALA A 395 38.63 -33.98 33.36
N LYS A 396 39.24 -33.22 32.44
CA LYS A 396 39.31 -31.76 32.50
C LYS A 396 37.92 -31.12 32.36
N SER A 397 37.05 -31.68 31.51
CA SER A 397 35.66 -31.22 31.41
C SER A 397 34.91 -31.40 32.73
N ILE A 398 35.06 -32.56 33.40
CA ILE A 398 34.44 -32.81 34.70
C ILE A 398 34.98 -31.86 35.77
N ALA A 399 36.30 -31.63 35.79
CA ALA A 399 36.93 -30.69 36.71
C ALA A 399 36.35 -29.27 36.54
N PHE A 400 36.23 -28.79 35.31
CA PHE A 400 35.66 -27.48 35.00
C PHE A 400 34.20 -27.35 35.47
N LEU A 401 33.39 -28.38 35.26
CA LEU A 401 31.98 -28.35 35.66
C LEU A 401 31.81 -28.27 37.17
N ILE A 402 32.72 -28.91 37.91
CA ILE A 402 32.76 -28.86 39.37
C ILE A 402 33.26 -27.49 39.86
N THR A 403 34.36 -26.97 39.29
CA THR A 403 34.91 -25.67 39.70
C THR A 403 34.01 -24.48 39.34
N SER A 404 33.22 -24.62 38.27
CA SER A 404 32.22 -23.62 37.85
C SER A 404 30.91 -23.72 38.62
N GLY A 405 30.77 -24.68 39.53
CA GLY A 405 29.57 -24.89 40.34
C GLY A 405 28.35 -25.42 39.58
N ILE A 406 28.56 -25.95 38.36
CA ILE A 406 27.53 -26.55 37.50
C ILE A 406 27.20 -27.96 37.99
N ILE A 407 28.23 -28.73 38.34
CA ILE A 407 28.10 -30.00 39.08
C ILE A 407 28.54 -29.74 40.52
N LYS A 408 27.70 -30.14 41.47
CA LYS A 408 28.01 -30.11 42.90
C LYS A 408 28.27 -31.54 43.36
N ILE A 409 29.39 -31.75 44.06
CA ILE A 409 29.85 -33.08 44.50
C ILE A 409 29.97 -33.18 46.01
#